data_AF-A0A959FY03-F1
#
_entry.id   AF-A0A959FY03-F1
#
_cell.length_a   1.000
_cell.length_b   1.000
_cell.length_c   1.000
_cell.angle_alpha   90.00
_cell.angle_beta   90.00
_cell.angle_gamma   90.00
#
_symmetry.space_group_name_H-M   'P 1'
#
loop_
_entity.id
_entity.type
_entity.pdbx_description
1 polymer ?
#
loop_
_entity_poly.entity_id
_entity_poly.type
_entity_poly.pdbx_seq_one_letter_code
_entity_poly.pdbx_strand_id
1 'polypeptide(L)'
;PQDVQGLIALHGGPENLEAKLDELFTTSSETTGREQADITGLIGQYAHGNEPSHHMAYLYNYVGKPWKTQERVRQILQELYANAPEGLSGNEDCGQMSAWYVFSAMGIYPVTPGSLDYIIGTPLLKRAVLHLENGNTFTFEAPNLTESNLYIQKVRLNGQPYEKSYIPHAQLMAGGTLEFVMGDAPNPSWGTSPEHRPWQQIPGEQIMPVPFFSDAKPAFFNQDTLRIGCVDPDASIFYTTDDRLPNGAKGIGTRYEGPIVLDASSTVKAVAYHEGKGQSRVVEATFLKIPEGRKLTLETEYANQYAASGDAALIDFLRGGSDFRTGEWQGYHGVDLIATVDLGQIEPIKKVGIRFLQDENSWIFMPEEVQFSFSSDSTQFSEPQIVRNTILPTTTGTVLKTFEVTPPDAARYIHIHAKNRGTCPEGHKGEGGKAWIFADEIEAN
;
A
#
# COMPACT_ATOMS: atom_id res chain seq x y z
N PRO A 1 -9.22 0.09 12.11
CA PRO A 1 -9.57 -0.39 13.48
C PRO A 1 -10.81 0.31 14.09
N GLN A 2 -11.05 1.57 13.73
CA GLN A 2 -12.15 2.42 14.22
C GLN A 2 -13.58 1.97 13.86
N ASP A 3 -13.75 1.12 12.84
CA ASP A 3 -15.06 0.63 12.41
C ASP A 3 -15.01 -0.85 12.02
N VAL A 4 -14.73 -1.71 13.01
CA VAL A 4 -14.70 -3.16 12.78
C VAL A 4 -16.09 -3.69 12.41
N GLN A 5 -17.16 -3.05 12.91
CA GLN A 5 -18.53 -3.43 12.53
C GLN A 5 -18.82 -3.15 11.05
N GLY A 6 -18.36 -2.01 10.53
CA GLY A 6 -18.39 -1.72 9.09
C GLY A 6 -17.61 -2.75 8.27
N LEU A 7 -16.41 -3.14 8.71
CA LEU A 7 -15.62 -4.21 8.05
C LEU A 7 -16.37 -5.55 8.04
N ILE A 8 -16.96 -5.95 9.17
CA ILE A 8 -17.79 -7.17 9.27
C ILE A 8 -18.94 -7.12 8.26
N ALA A 9 -19.64 -5.99 8.15
CA ALA A 9 -20.73 -5.81 7.21
C ALA A 9 -20.27 -5.91 5.74
N LEU A 10 -19.12 -5.31 5.38
CA LEU A 10 -18.54 -5.38 4.04
C LEU A 10 -18.13 -6.81 3.63
N HIS A 11 -17.73 -7.64 4.59
CA HIS A 11 -17.50 -9.06 4.36
C HIS A 11 -18.80 -9.89 4.32
N GLY A 12 -19.97 -9.30 4.58
CA GLY A 12 -21.26 -9.99 4.58
C GLY A 12 -21.58 -10.72 5.89
N GLY A 13 -20.91 -10.37 6.98
CA GLY A 13 -21.20 -10.91 8.32
C GLY A 13 -19.97 -11.49 9.04
N PRO A 14 -20.14 -11.83 10.33
CA PRO A 14 -19.03 -12.28 11.18
C PRO A 14 -18.42 -13.60 10.72
N GLU A 15 -19.19 -14.52 10.13
CA GLU A 15 -18.72 -15.81 9.63
C GLU A 15 -17.76 -15.63 8.44
N ASN A 16 -18.04 -14.69 7.54
CA ASN A 16 -17.19 -14.44 6.38
C ASN A 16 -15.91 -13.71 6.78
N LEU A 17 -15.97 -12.79 7.75
CA LEU A 17 -14.76 -12.17 8.29
C LEU A 17 -13.90 -13.20 9.04
N GLU A 18 -14.51 -14.10 9.81
CA GLU A 18 -13.81 -15.22 10.44
C GLU A 18 -13.07 -16.07 9.39
N ALA A 19 -13.74 -16.48 8.32
CA ALA A 19 -13.12 -17.25 7.25
C ALA A 19 -11.95 -16.50 6.59
N LYS A 20 -12.07 -15.18 6.40
CA LYS A 20 -10.99 -14.35 5.85
C LYS A 20 -9.80 -14.25 6.80
N LEU A 21 -10.05 -14.15 8.11
CA LEU A 21 -8.99 -14.21 9.12
C LEU A 21 -8.35 -15.59 9.16
N ASP A 22 -9.11 -16.68 9.05
CA ASP A 22 -8.55 -18.04 8.99
C ASP A 22 -7.63 -18.20 7.78
N GLU A 23 -8.06 -17.69 6.61
CA GLU A 23 -7.27 -17.68 5.37
C GLU A 23 -5.96 -16.89 5.54
N LEU A 24 -5.98 -15.73 6.21
CA LEU A 24 -4.79 -14.92 6.49
C LEU A 24 -3.69 -15.74 7.20
N PHE A 25 -4.05 -16.54 8.20
CA PHE A 25 -3.08 -17.30 9.00
C PHE A 25 -2.72 -18.69 8.42
N THR A 26 -3.37 -19.13 7.33
CA THR A 26 -3.22 -20.50 6.78
C THR A 26 -2.75 -20.55 5.33
N THR A 27 -2.90 -19.45 4.58
CA THR A 27 -2.39 -19.34 3.19
C THR A 27 -0.87 -19.42 3.17
N SER A 28 -0.28 -19.95 2.09
CA SER A 28 1.18 -19.99 1.90
C SER A 28 1.83 -18.63 2.15
N SER A 29 2.98 -18.60 2.81
CA SER A 29 3.78 -17.40 3.07
C SER A 29 4.56 -16.91 1.84
N GLU A 30 4.55 -17.66 0.74
CA GLU A 30 5.17 -17.24 -0.51
C GLU A 30 4.54 -15.94 -1.03
N THR A 31 5.39 -14.96 -1.33
CA THR A 31 4.97 -13.69 -1.94
C THR A 31 5.17 -13.76 -3.44
N THR A 32 4.29 -13.11 -4.20
CA THR A 32 4.43 -12.95 -5.65
C THR A 32 4.77 -11.50 -5.98
N GLY A 33 5.61 -11.26 -7.00
CA GLY A 33 6.00 -9.92 -7.41
C GLY A 33 7.34 -9.49 -6.83
N ARG A 34 7.41 -8.29 -6.24
CA ARG A 34 8.65 -7.75 -5.67
C ARG A 34 8.93 -8.39 -4.30
N GLU A 35 10.11 -9.00 -4.13
CA GLU A 35 10.62 -9.34 -2.80
C GLU A 35 10.86 -8.04 -2.00
N GLN A 36 10.18 -7.91 -0.86
CA GLN A 36 10.33 -6.79 0.06
C GLN A 36 10.92 -7.28 1.37
N ALA A 37 12.03 -6.67 1.78
CA ALA A 37 12.75 -7.06 2.99
C ALA A 37 11.93 -6.84 4.28
N ASP A 38 10.92 -5.97 4.23
CA ASP A 38 10.08 -5.61 5.40
C ASP A 38 8.86 -6.53 5.57
N ILE A 39 8.71 -7.58 4.76
CA ILE A 39 7.68 -8.62 4.92
C ILE A 39 8.29 -9.80 5.67
N THR A 40 8.30 -9.72 7.00
CA THR A 40 8.94 -10.70 7.88
C THR A 40 8.00 -11.18 9.01
N GLY A 41 8.41 -12.23 9.73
CA GLY A 41 7.61 -12.79 10.83
C GLY A 41 6.29 -13.40 10.36
N LEU A 42 6.35 -14.27 9.35
CA LEU A 42 5.18 -14.78 8.66
C LEU A 42 4.54 -15.97 9.38
N ILE A 43 3.23 -15.88 9.62
CA ILE A 43 2.35 -17.02 9.94
C ILE A 43 1.29 -17.06 8.85
N GLY A 44 1.51 -17.88 7.82
CA GLY A 44 0.78 -17.75 6.58
C GLY A 44 1.06 -16.40 5.92
N GLN A 45 0.01 -15.60 5.66
CA GLN A 45 0.12 -14.22 5.15
C GLN A 45 0.07 -13.15 6.24
N TYR A 46 -0.07 -13.52 7.52
CA TYR A 46 0.12 -12.59 8.63
C TYR A 46 1.60 -12.25 8.78
N ALA A 47 2.00 -10.99 8.59
CA ALA A 47 3.38 -10.53 8.72
C ALA A 47 3.57 -9.73 10.01
N HIS A 48 4.14 -10.35 11.05
CA HIS A 48 4.28 -9.69 12.35
C HIS A 48 5.37 -8.63 12.39
N GLY A 49 6.38 -8.72 11.53
CA GLY A 49 7.45 -7.72 11.46
C GLY A 49 7.01 -6.37 10.87
N ASN A 50 5.71 -6.20 10.60
CA ASN A 50 5.13 -5.01 9.99
C ASN A 50 3.82 -4.63 10.72
N GLU A 51 3.70 -3.37 11.11
CA GLU A 51 2.68 -2.85 12.01
C GLU A 51 1.22 -3.01 11.56
N PRO A 52 0.87 -2.97 10.25
CA PRO A 52 -0.51 -3.16 9.81
C PRO A 52 -1.13 -4.45 10.35
N SER A 53 -0.33 -5.50 10.56
CA SER A 53 -0.80 -6.81 11.03
C SER A 53 -1.10 -6.86 12.53
N HIS A 54 -0.51 -5.99 13.36
CA HIS A 54 -0.42 -6.16 14.82
C HIS A 54 -1.78 -6.35 15.54
N HIS A 55 -2.86 -5.82 14.99
CA HIS A 55 -4.19 -5.91 15.59
C HIS A 55 -5.06 -7.05 15.03
N MET A 56 -4.63 -7.73 13.96
CA MET A 56 -5.47 -8.66 13.19
C MET A 56 -5.91 -9.89 14.00
N ALA A 57 -5.01 -10.46 14.82
CA ALA A 57 -5.34 -11.61 15.66
C ALA A 57 -6.46 -11.30 16.66
N TYR A 58 -6.60 -10.05 17.10
CA TYR A 58 -7.62 -9.62 18.05
C TYR A 58 -9.01 -9.41 17.41
N LEU A 59 -9.10 -9.41 16.07
CA LEU A 59 -10.36 -9.24 15.36
C LEU A 59 -11.30 -10.44 15.56
N TYR A 60 -10.79 -11.62 15.92
CA TYR A 60 -11.65 -12.76 16.26
C TYR A 60 -12.57 -12.48 17.46
N ASN A 61 -12.21 -11.59 18.40
CA ASN A 61 -13.11 -11.21 19.49
C ASN A 61 -14.37 -10.49 18.97
N TYR A 62 -14.24 -9.68 17.92
CA TYR A 62 -15.35 -8.91 17.33
C TYR A 62 -16.37 -9.81 16.63
N VAL A 63 -15.94 -10.97 16.12
CA VAL A 63 -16.82 -11.97 15.49
C VAL A 63 -17.25 -13.09 16.46
N GLY A 64 -16.96 -12.94 17.76
CA GLY A 64 -17.39 -13.88 18.80
C GLY A 64 -16.59 -15.19 18.84
N LYS A 65 -15.31 -15.15 18.44
CA LYS A 65 -14.38 -16.29 18.42
C LYS A 65 -13.12 -16.05 19.27
N PRO A 66 -13.22 -15.58 20.53
CA PRO A 66 -12.06 -15.17 21.31
C PRO A 66 -11.02 -16.28 21.54
N TRP A 67 -11.38 -17.57 21.48
CA TRP A 67 -10.40 -18.65 21.55
C TRP A 67 -9.43 -18.68 20.36
N LYS A 68 -9.86 -18.22 19.17
CA LYS A 68 -8.96 -18.07 18.02
C LYS A 68 -7.97 -16.92 18.21
N THR A 69 -8.39 -15.81 18.85
CA THR A 69 -7.45 -14.76 19.31
C THR A 69 -6.42 -15.35 20.25
N GLN A 70 -6.86 -16.13 21.25
CA GLN A 70 -5.97 -16.74 22.24
C GLN A 70 -4.92 -17.64 21.56
N GLU A 71 -5.34 -18.49 20.64
CA GLU A 71 -4.45 -19.36 19.86
C GLU A 71 -3.42 -18.55 19.05
N ARG A 72 -3.87 -17.58 18.24
CA ARG A 72 -2.98 -16.79 17.38
C ARG A 72 -2.05 -15.87 18.15
N VAL A 73 -2.53 -15.19 19.19
CA VAL A 73 -1.68 -14.34 20.03
C VAL A 73 -0.63 -15.19 20.76
N ARG A 74 -1.01 -16.38 21.25
CA ARG A 74 -0.04 -17.30 21.88
C ARG A 74 1.02 -17.75 20.88
N GLN A 75 0.61 -18.12 19.67
CA GLN A 75 1.51 -18.52 18.59
C GLN A 75 2.52 -17.42 18.26
N ILE A 76 2.05 -16.20 18.03
CA ILE A 76 2.87 -15.03 17.71
C ILE A 76 3.91 -14.76 18.82
N LEU A 77 3.47 -14.74 20.09
CA LEU A 77 4.37 -14.51 21.22
C LEU A 77 5.46 -15.59 21.37
N GLN A 78 5.19 -16.83 20.95
CA GLN A 78 6.12 -17.96 21.08
C GLN A 78 7.06 -18.11 19.88
N GLU A 79 6.57 -17.86 18.67
CA GLU A 79 7.34 -18.11 17.44
C GLU A 79 8.15 -16.88 17.00
N LEU A 80 7.68 -15.67 17.32
CA LEU A 80 8.18 -14.43 16.70
C LEU A 80 8.91 -13.49 17.67
N TYR A 81 9.14 -13.94 18.91
CA TYR A 81 9.94 -13.28 19.93
C TYR A 81 10.85 -14.26 20.66
N ALA A 82 12.12 -13.90 20.84
CA ALA A 82 13.08 -14.67 21.62
C ALA A 82 14.01 -13.76 22.44
N ASN A 83 14.60 -14.31 23.50
CA ASN A 83 15.60 -13.64 24.32
C ASN A 83 17.02 -13.79 23.76
N ALA A 84 17.17 -13.55 22.45
CA ALA A 84 18.43 -13.65 21.70
C ALA A 84 18.67 -12.35 20.90
N PRO A 85 19.92 -12.04 20.47
CA PRO A 85 20.21 -10.88 19.64
C PRO A 85 19.34 -10.77 18.36
N GLU A 86 19.00 -11.90 17.75
CA GLU A 86 18.13 -12.07 16.59
C GLU A 86 16.65 -12.33 16.96
N GLY A 87 16.27 -12.05 18.20
CA GLY A 87 15.00 -12.47 18.77
C GLY A 87 13.77 -11.67 18.35
N LEU A 88 13.89 -10.76 17.38
CA LEU A 88 12.75 -10.02 16.81
C LEU A 88 12.52 -10.44 15.37
N SER A 89 11.25 -10.57 15.00
CA SER A 89 10.82 -11.00 13.67
C SER A 89 10.79 -9.87 12.62
N GLY A 90 11.21 -8.66 12.95
CA GLY A 90 11.22 -7.47 12.09
C GLY A 90 11.94 -6.30 12.76
N ASN A 91 11.79 -5.10 12.20
CA ASN A 91 12.32 -3.87 12.81
C ASN A 91 11.65 -3.64 14.18
N GLU A 92 12.40 -3.08 15.13
CA GLU A 92 11.86 -2.84 16.48
C GLU A 92 10.84 -1.68 16.51
N ASP A 93 10.98 -0.77 15.54
CA ASP A 93 10.14 0.41 15.31
C ASP A 93 9.92 1.28 16.55
N CYS A 94 11.05 1.59 17.20
CA CYS A 94 11.17 2.59 18.26
C CYS A 94 10.25 2.32 19.46
N GLY A 95 10.09 1.05 19.83
CA GLY A 95 9.26 0.58 20.93
C GLY A 95 7.98 -0.13 20.52
N GLN A 96 7.57 -0.05 19.26
CA GLN A 96 6.28 -0.60 18.80
C GLN A 96 6.20 -2.13 18.94
N MET A 97 7.22 -2.86 18.45
CA MET A 97 7.26 -4.33 18.59
C MET A 97 7.33 -4.76 20.05
N SER A 98 8.13 -4.06 20.84
CA SER A 98 8.32 -4.32 22.27
C SER A 98 7.04 -4.06 23.06
N ALA A 99 6.33 -2.96 22.78
CA ALA A 99 5.07 -2.62 23.41
C ALA A 99 3.96 -3.63 23.07
N TRP A 100 3.92 -4.12 21.81
CA TRP A 100 3.00 -5.20 21.43
C TRP A 100 3.21 -6.44 22.29
N TYR A 101 4.46 -6.87 22.47
CA TYR A 101 4.80 -8.00 23.33
C TYR A 101 4.35 -7.77 24.78
N VAL A 102 4.65 -6.61 25.36
CA VAL A 102 4.29 -6.29 26.76
C VAL A 102 2.78 -6.34 26.98
N PHE A 103 1.99 -5.69 26.11
CA PHE A 103 0.53 -5.71 26.20
C PHE A 103 -0.01 -7.14 26.06
N SER A 104 0.39 -7.84 25.00
CA SER A 104 -0.10 -9.17 24.68
C SER A 104 0.29 -10.21 25.74
N ALA A 105 1.50 -10.13 26.30
CA ALA A 105 1.97 -11.01 27.37
C ALA A 105 1.19 -10.82 28.69
N MET A 106 0.69 -9.61 28.97
CA MET A 106 -0.25 -9.37 30.08
C MET A 106 -1.64 -9.95 29.79
N GLY A 107 -2.01 -10.10 28.51
CA GLY A 107 -3.26 -10.69 28.06
C GLY A 107 -4.26 -9.70 27.49
N ILE A 108 -3.87 -8.46 27.19
CA ILE A 108 -4.75 -7.41 26.63
C ILE A 108 -4.06 -6.61 25.52
N TYR A 109 -4.81 -6.03 24.58
CA TYR A 109 -4.24 -5.16 23.53
C TYR A 109 -5.18 -4.03 23.10
N PRO A 110 -4.70 -2.78 22.94
CA PRO A 110 -5.51 -1.67 22.46
C PRO A 110 -5.64 -1.67 20.92
N VAL A 111 -6.60 -2.44 20.39
CA VAL A 111 -6.85 -2.56 18.93
C VAL A 111 -7.14 -1.21 18.26
N THR A 112 -7.86 -0.34 18.96
CA THR A 112 -8.28 0.97 18.45
C THR A 112 -7.86 2.04 19.45
N PRO A 113 -6.61 2.52 19.43
CA PRO A 113 -6.21 3.66 20.25
C PRO A 113 -7.17 4.84 20.02
N GLY A 114 -7.64 5.46 21.11
CA GLY A 114 -8.73 6.44 21.11
C GLY A 114 -10.09 5.84 21.50
N SER A 115 -10.31 4.55 21.28
CA SER A 115 -11.33 3.79 22.01
C SER A 115 -10.83 3.50 23.42
N LEU A 116 -11.73 3.52 24.40
CA LEU A 116 -11.38 3.27 25.80
C LEU A 116 -11.43 1.78 26.15
N ASP A 117 -11.25 0.88 25.19
CA ASP A 117 -11.33 -0.57 25.39
C ASP A 117 -10.02 -1.28 25.03
N TYR A 118 -9.63 -2.24 25.85
CA TYR A 118 -8.51 -3.15 25.59
C TYR A 118 -9.04 -4.55 25.33
N ILE A 119 -8.69 -5.15 24.21
CA ILE A 119 -9.21 -6.44 23.79
C ILE A 119 -8.45 -7.57 24.48
N ILE A 120 -9.16 -8.53 25.07
CA ILE A 120 -8.53 -9.64 25.81
C ILE A 120 -8.00 -10.66 24.81
N GLY A 121 -6.71 -10.97 24.91
CA GLY A 121 -6.06 -12.07 24.21
C GLY A 121 -5.94 -13.29 25.12
N THR A 122 -4.70 -13.72 25.38
CA THR A 122 -4.37 -14.71 26.41
C THR A 122 -3.12 -14.25 27.18
N PRO A 123 -3.07 -14.41 28.52
CA PRO A 123 -1.85 -14.10 29.27
C PRO A 123 -0.71 -15.07 28.92
N LEU A 124 0.52 -14.56 28.96
CA LEU A 124 1.77 -15.34 28.92
C LEU A 124 2.38 -15.49 30.32
N LEU A 125 2.00 -14.60 31.24
CA LEU A 125 2.48 -14.57 32.62
C LEU A 125 1.40 -15.08 33.59
N LYS A 126 1.80 -15.87 34.59
CA LYS A 126 0.89 -16.31 35.66
C LYS A 126 0.36 -15.14 36.50
N ARG A 127 1.12 -14.05 36.58
CA ARG A 127 0.77 -12.84 37.31
C ARG A 127 1.47 -11.64 36.71
N ALA A 128 0.73 -10.58 36.42
CA ALA A 128 1.25 -9.26 36.02
C ALA A 128 0.62 -8.17 36.89
N VAL A 129 1.40 -7.19 37.33
CA VAL A 129 0.96 -6.13 38.24
C VAL A 129 1.25 -4.78 37.61
N LEU A 130 0.20 -3.97 37.41
CA LEU A 130 0.29 -2.59 36.94
C LEU A 130 0.19 -1.65 38.13
N HIS A 131 1.24 -0.87 38.37
CA HIS A 131 1.24 0.25 39.29
C HIS A 131 0.90 1.52 38.52
N LEU A 132 -0.27 2.09 38.79
CA LEU A 132 -0.84 3.20 38.02
C LEU A 132 -0.41 4.54 38.61
N GLU A 133 -0.34 5.57 37.77
CA GLU A 133 0.07 6.92 38.18
C GLU A 133 -0.88 7.54 39.22
N ASN A 134 -2.14 7.11 39.26
CA ASN A 134 -3.11 7.53 40.28
C ASN A 134 -2.94 6.84 41.64
N GLY A 135 -1.91 6.00 41.79
CA GLY A 135 -1.61 5.24 43.01
C GLY A 135 -2.38 3.92 43.13
N ASN A 136 -3.34 3.63 42.25
CA ASN A 136 -4.02 2.35 42.23
C ASN A 136 -3.11 1.25 41.68
N THR A 137 -3.47 0.00 41.97
CA THR A 137 -2.81 -1.18 41.41
C THR A 137 -3.84 -2.06 40.74
N PHE A 138 -3.56 -2.50 39.52
CA PHE A 138 -4.37 -3.48 38.79
C PHE A 138 -3.54 -4.75 38.56
N THR A 139 -4.10 -5.91 38.89
CA THR A 139 -3.40 -7.20 38.79
C THR A 139 -4.10 -8.12 37.80
N PHE A 140 -3.34 -8.72 36.89
CA PHE A 140 -3.78 -9.83 36.05
C PHE A 140 -3.26 -11.13 36.67
N GLU A 141 -4.13 -12.12 36.87
CA GLU A 141 -3.77 -13.42 37.46
C GLU A 141 -4.25 -14.57 36.59
N ALA A 142 -3.38 -15.55 36.34
CA ALA A 142 -3.66 -16.76 35.59
C ALA A 142 -2.93 -17.95 36.26
N PRO A 143 -3.33 -18.36 37.47
CA PRO A 143 -2.57 -19.31 38.29
C PRO A 143 -2.35 -20.68 37.62
N ASN A 144 -3.32 -21.11 36.81
CA ASN A 144 -3.29 -22.40 36.08
C ASN A 144 -2.73 -22.29 34.64
N LEU A 145 -2.10 -21.16 34.29
CA LEU A 145 -1.43 -20.99 33.00
C LEU A 145 -0.26 -21.96 32.86
N THR A 146 -0.26 -22.74 31.79
CA THR A 146 0.82 -23.64 31.37
C THR A 146 1.03 -23.48 29.85
N GLU A 147 1.90 -24.31 29.26
CA GLU A 147 2.00 -24.38 27.80
C GLU A 147 0.74 -24.92 27.14
N SER A 148 0.11 -25.94 27.74
CA SER A 148 -1.16 -26.50 27.25
C SER A 148 -2.36 -25.64 27.62
N ASN A 149 -2.36 -25.05 28.82
CA ASN A 149 -3.51 -24.32 29.36
C ASN A 149 -3.49 -22.85 28.89
N LEU A 150 -3.67 -22.63 27.60
CA LEU A 150 -3.70 -21.27 27.01
C LEU A 150 -5.13 -20.71 26.84
N TYR A 151 -6.17 -21.55 26.96
CA TYR A 151 -7.54 -21.13 26.68
C TYR A 151 -8.25 -20.63 27.93
N ILE A 152 -8.84 -19.44 27.84
CA ILE A 152 -9.66 -18.86 28.90
C ILE A 152 -10.98 -19.61 28.99
N GLN A 153 -11.21 -20.26 30.13
CA GLN A 153 -12.47 -20.92 30.45
C GLN A 153 -13.46 -19.95 31.07
N LYS A 154 -12.97 -19.08 31.97
CA LYS A 154 -13.76 -18.06 32.68
C LYS A 154 -12.85 -16.89 33.04
N VAL A 155 -13.43 -15.72 33.21
CA VAL A 155 -12.75 -14.56 33.79
C VAL A 155 -13.53 -14.06 35.00
N ARG A 156 -12.81 -13.58 36.01
CA ARG A 156 -13.39 -12.87 37.14
C ARG A 156 -12.75 -11.52 37.30
N LEU A 157 -13.57 -10.51 37.54
CA LEU A 157 -13.14 -9.17 37.86
C LEU A 157 -13.50 -8.90 39.33
N ASN A 158 -12.48 -8.71 40.17
CA ASN A 158 -12.64 -8.56 41.62
C ASN A 158 -13.48 -9.69 42.25
N GLY A 159 -13.25 -10.92 41.79
CA GLY A 159 -13.95 -12.13 42.23
C GLY A 159 -15.34 -12.36 41.62
N GLN A 160 -15.89 -11.39 40.88
CA GLN A 160 -17.20 -11.52 40.22
C GLN A 160 -17.06 -12.06 38.79
N PRO A 161 -18.01 -12.87 38.29
CA PRO A 161 -18.00 -13.33 36.89
C PRO A 161 -17.87 -12.17 35.89
N TYR A 162 -17.00 -12.34 34.90
CA TYR A 162 -16.75 -11.39 33.84
C TYR A 162 -16.78 -12.08 32.48
N GLU A 163 -17.76 -11.72 31.66
CA GLU A 163 -18.02 -12.43 30.41
C GLU A 163 -17.57 -11.65 29.17
N LYS A 164 -17.21 -10.37 29.31
CA LYS A 164 -16.74 -9.53 28.19
C LYS A 164 -15.33 -9.95 27.75
N SER A 165 -15.12 -9.99 26.43
CA SER A 165 -13.83 -10.29 25.78
C SER A 165 -12.95 -9.04 25.59
N TYR A 166 -13.22 -7.99 26.36
CA TYR A 166 -12.50 -6.72 26.38
C TYR A 166 -12.59 -6.15 27.80
N ILE A 167 -11.68 -5.24 28.17
CA ILE A 167 -11.71 -4.50 29.44
C ILE A 167 -11.68 -2.99 29.19
N PRO A 168 -12.62 -2.21 29.75
CA PRO A 168 -12.59 -0.75 29.63
C PRO A 168 -11.44 -0.11 30.40
N HIS A 169 -10.89 0.98 29.88
CA HIS A 169 -9.84 1.77 30.51
C HIS A 169 -10.21 2.22 31.92
N ALA A 170 -11.46 2.66 32.12
CA ALA A 170 -11.96 3.04 33.44
C ALA A 170 -11.86 1.89 34.47
N GLN A 171 -12.04 0.64 34.03
CA GLN A 171 -11.92 -0.52 34.89
C GLN A 171 -10.47 -0.79 35.29
N LEU A 172 -9.51 -0.59 34.38
CA LEU A 172 -8.08 -0.67 34.70
C LEU A 172 -7.69 0.43 35.69
N MET A 173 -8.10 1.67 35.43
CA MET A 173 -7.73 2.83 36.25
C MET A 173 -8.30 2.77 37.68
N ALA A 174 -9.42 2.08 37.88
CA ALA A 174 -9.99 1.84 39.20
C ALA A 174 -9.16 0.88 40.08
N GLY A 175 -8.20 0.15 39.49
CA GLY A 175 -7.46 -0.92 40.17
C GLY A 175 -8.29 -2.20 40.37
N GLY A 176 -7.69 -3.17 41.06
CA GLY A 176 -8.33 -4.45 41.36
C GLY A 176 -7.62 -5.64 40.70
N THR A 177 -8.38 -6.71 40.44
CA THR A 177 -7.83 -7.97 39.92
C THR A 177 -8.70 -8.55 38.81
N LEU A 178 -8.08 -8.88 37.67
CA LEU A 178 -8.65 -9.69 36.60
C LEU A 178 -8.04 -11.10 36.66
N GLU A 179 -8.82 -12.07 37.10
CA GLU A 179 -8.42 -13.47 37.23
C GLU A 179 -8.90 -14.26 36.00
N PHE A 180 -7.97 -14.91 35.32
CA PHE A 180 -8.22 -15.84 34.21
C PHE A 180 -8.17 -17.29 34.71
N VAL A 181 -9.27 -18.01 34.51
CA VAL A 181 -9.33 -19.46 34.72
C VAL A 181 -8.95 -20.14 33.41
N MET A 182 -7.74 -20.68 33.34
CA MET A 182 -7.17 -21.30 32.13
C MET A 182 -7.55 -22.78 31.99
N GLY A 183 -7.58 -23.28 30.77
CA GLY A 183 -7.80 -24.68 30.39
C GLY A 183 -7.10 -25.04 29.08
N ASP A 184 -7.04 -26.32 28.76
CA ASP A 184 -6.29 -26.89 27.63
C ASP A 184 -7.08 -26.98 26.31
N ALA A 185 -8.39 -26.76 26.37
CA ALA A 185 -9.28 -26.75 25.21
C ALA A 185 -10.00 -25.40 25.06
N PRO A 186 -10.32 -24.97 23.81
CA PRO A 186 -11.15 -23.81 23.56
C PRO A 186 -12.47 -23.85 24.33
N ASN A 187 -12.87 -22.73 24.94
CA ASN A 187 -14.22 -22.57 25.46
C ASN A 187 -15.07 -21.74 24.47
N PRO A 188 -15.94 -22.37 23.66
CA PRO A 188 -16.76 -21.65 22.69
C PRO A 188 -17.92 -20.86 23.31
N SER A 189 -18.07 -20.86 24.64
CA SER A 189 -19.15 -20.12 25.33
C SER A 189 -18.72 -18.78 25.90
N TRP A 190 -17.47 -18.64 26.38
CA TRP A 190 -17.02 -17.40 27.02
C TRP A 190 -16.73 -16.30 26.00
N GLY A 191 -17.18 -15.06 26.27
CA GLY A 191 -16.89 -13.91 25.41
C GLY A 191 -17.57 -13.92 24.04
N THR A 192 -18.58 -14.77 23.83
CA THR A 192 -19.17 -14.99 22.49
C THR A 192 -20.48 -14.27 22.23
N SER A 193 -21.31 -14.04 23.25
CA SER A 193 -22.59 -13.35 23.06
C SER A 193 -22.35 -11.92 22.55
N PRO A 194 -23.23 -11.36 21.69
CA PRO A 194 -23.04 -10.02 21.12
C PRO A 194 -22.69 -8.91 22.13
N GLU A 195 -23.31 -8.92 23.31
CA GLU A 195 -23.09 -7.99 24.43
C GLU A 195 -21.73 -8.15 25.13
N HIS A 196 -21.04 -9.25 24.88
CA HIS A 196 -19.71 -9.58 25.42
C HIS A 196 -18.58 -9.37 24.43
N ARG A 197 -18.90 -9.00 23.18
CA ARG A 197 -17.92 -8.67 22.14
C ARG A 197 -17.54 -7.20 22.26
N PRO A 198 -16.30 -6.82 21.87
CA PRO A 198 -15.99 -5.43 21.66
C PRO A 198 -16.85 -4.85 20.52
N TRP A 199 -17.21 -3.58 20.65
CA TRP A 199 -18.00 -2.86 19.65
C TRP A 199 -17.23 -1.62 19.20
N GLN A 200 -16.84 -1.57 17.93
CA GLN A 200 -16.22 -0.40 17.33
C GLN A 200 -16.95 -0.06 16.03
N GLN A 201 -17.62 1.09 16.07
CA GLN A 201 -18.37 1.64 14.96
C GLN A 201 -18.26 3.16 15.04
N ILE A 202 -18.24 3.82 13.89
CA ILE A 202 -18.31 5.28 13.81
C ILE A 202 -19.75 5.71 14.17
N PRO A 203 -19.99 6.39 15.32
CA PRO A 203 -21.34 6.61 15.85
C PRO A 203 -22.08 7.80 15.21
N GLY A 204 -21.41 8.62 14.38
CA GLY A 204 -21.98 9.80 13.73
C GLY A 204 -21.06 10.39 12.65
N GLU A 205 -21.65 11.19 11.74
CA GLU A 205 -21.05 11.68 10.48
C GLU A 205 -20.52 10.55 9.58
N GLN A 206 -21.44 9.79 8.98
CA GLN A 206 -21.07 8.86 7.92
C GLN A 206 -20.46 9.64 6.77
N ILE A 207 -19.13 9.63 6.70
CA ILE A 207 -18.37 10.20 5.60
C ILE A 207 -18.79 9.43 4.36
N MET A 208 -19.37 10.13 3.39
CA MET A 208 -19.65 9.54 2.10
C MET A 208 -18.35 8.98 1.51
N PRO A 209 -18.26 7.67 1.23
CA PRO A 209 -17.12 7.11 0.54
C PRO A 209 -16.93 7.83 -0.79
N VAL A 210 -15.69 8.17 -1.12
CA VAL A 210 -15.39 8.70 -2.45
C VAL A 210 -15.65 7.60 -3.49
N PRO A 211 -16.11 7.95 -4.70
CA PRO A 211 -16.14 6.97 -5.78
C PRO A 211 -14.71 6.60 -6.19
N PHE A 212 -14.56 5.47 -6.86
CA PHE A 212 -13.28 5.00 -7.39
C PHE A 212 -13.38 4.74 -8.90
N PHE A 213 -12.26 4.95 -9.59
CA PHE A 213 -12.10 4.67 -11.00
C PHE A 213 -11.54 3.26 -11.20
N SER A 214 -12.01 2.56 -12.22
CA SER A 214 -11.59 1.20 -12.54
C SER A 214 -11.62 0.93 -14.04
N ASP A 215 -10.96 -0.14 -14.44
CA ASP A 215 -10.81 -0.69 -15.80
C ASP A 215 -10.00 0.15 -16.80
N ALA A 216 -10.13 1.48 -16.76
CA ALA A 216 -9.34 2.36 -17.63
C ALA A 216 -7.90 2.49 -17.14
N LYS A 217 -6.97 2.51 -18.09
CA LYS A 217 -5.55 2.79 -17.86
C LYS A 217 -5.29 4.29 -17.90
N PRO A 218 -4.36 4.83 -17.08
CA PRO A 218 -4.00 6.26 -17.12
C PRO A 218 -3.55 6.76 -18.50
N ALA A 219 -3.05 5.86 -19.35
CA ALA A 219 -2.78 6.12 -20.75
C ALA A 219 -3.31 4.98 -21.64
N PHE A 220 -3.83 5.32 -22.82
CA PHE A 220 -4.49 4.34 -23.70
C PHE A 220 -4.29 4.61 -25.19
N PHE A 221 -4.36 3.54 -25.98
CA PHE A 221 -4.42 3.60 -27.44
C PHE A 221 -5.88 3.55 -27.92
N ASN A 222 -6.19 4.27 -29.00
CA ASN A 222 -7.51 4.31 -29.65
C ASN A 222 -8.66 4.80 -28.74
N GLN A 223 -9.16 3.91 -27.88
CA GLN A 223 -10.18 4.15 -26.88
C GLN A 223 -9.99 3.24 -25.68
N ASP A 224 -10.47 3.68 -24.52
CA ASP A 224 -10.55 2.86 -23.31
C ASP A 224 -11.94 2.98 -22.65
N THR A 225 -12.23 2.12 -21.69
CA THR A 225 -13.51 2.10 -20.96
C THR A 225 -13.28 2.36 -19.48
N LEU A 226 -13.78 3.50 -19.01
CA LEU A 226 -13.76 3.86 -17.60
C LEU A 226 -15.04 3.41 -16.90
N ARG A 227 -14.88 2.71 -15.77
CA ARG A 227 -15.97 2.48 -14.82
C ARG A 227 -15.77 3.30 -13.56
N ILE A 228 -16.86 3.85 -13.02
CA ILE A 228 -16.88 4.53 -11.73
C ILE A 228 -17.71 3.70 -10.75
N GLY A 229 -17.14 3.34 -9.60
CA GLY A 229 -17.81 2.59 -8.54
C GLY A 229 -17.91 3.38 -7.24
N CYS A 230 -18.79 2.94 -6.34
CA CYS A 230 -18.86 3.41 -4.96
C CYS A 230 -19.13 2.22 -4.03
N VAL A 231 -18.55 2.25 -2.84
CA VAL A 231 -18.78 1.20 -1.81
C VAL A 231 -20.19 1.28 -1.25
N ASP A 232 -20.82 2.45 -1.29
CA ASP A 232 -22.22 2.65 -0.95
C ASP A 232 -23.10 2.33 -2.16
N PRO A 233 -23.87 1.22 -2.16
CA PRO A 233 -24.67 0.79 -3.31
C PRO A 233 -25.85 1.72 -3.61
N ASP A 234 -26.28 2.51 -2.63
CA ASP A 234 -27.42 3.42 -2.76
C ASP A 234 -26.96 4.84 -3.15
N ALA A 235 -25.65 5.08 -3.25
CA ALA A 235 -25.11 6.37 -3.67
C ALA A 235 -25.27 6.61 -5.18
N SER A 236 -25.77 7.78 -5.54
CA SER A 236 -25.68 8.30 -6.91
C SER A 236 -24.32 8.92 -7.16
N ILE A 237 -23.74 8.64 -8.32
CA ILE A 237 -22.43 9.18 -8.73
C ILE A 237 -22.65 10.24 -9.81
N PHE A 238 -21.94 11.35 -9.68
CA PHE A 238 -21.91 12.44 -10.67
C PHE A 238 -20.46 12.71 -11.08
N TYR A 239 -20.25 12.94 -12.38
CA TYR A 239 -18.91 13.17 -12.92
C TYR A 239 -18.89 14.27 -13.99
N THR A 240 -17.69 14.74 -14.30
CA THR A 240 -17.38 15.67 -15.40
C THR A 240 -16.13 15.19 -16.12
N THR A 241 -15.98 15.59 -17.39
CA THR A 241 -14.81 15.27 -18.24
C THR A 241 -14.13 16.54 -18.79
N ASP A 242 -14.54 17.72 -18.29
CA ASP A 242 -14.21 19.05 -18.82
C ASP A 242 -13.68 19.99 -17.74
N ASP A 243 -12.91 19.43 -16.80
CA ASP A 243 -12.27 20.10 -15.65
C ASP A 243 -13.19 20.76 -14.61
N ARG A 244 -14.49 20.92 -14.90
CA ARG A 244 -15.48 21.46 -13.94
C ARG A 244 -15.63 20.53 -12.74
N LEU A 245 -15.93 21.09 -11.57
CA LEU A 245 -16.20 20.28 -10.38
C LEU A 245 -17.65 19.73 -10.41
N PRO A 246 -17.86 18.41 -10.26
CA PRO A 246 -19.19 17.86 -10.05
C PRO A 246 -19.72 18.20 -8.65
N ASN A 247 -21.04 18.22 -8.50
CA ASN A 247 -21.70 18.38 -7.21
C ASN A 247 -22.99 17.57 -7.19
N GLY A 248 -22.95 16.40 -6.57
CA GLY A 248 -24.10 15.50 -6.51
C GLY A 248 -25.27 16.07 -5.71
N ALA A 249 -25.01 16.88 -4.68
CA ALA A 249 -26.07 17.52 -3.89
C ALA A 249 -26.87 18.57 -4.69
N LYS A 250 -26.27 19.14 -5.73
CA LYS A 250 -26.87 20.14 -6.63
C LYS A 250 -27.19 19.58 -8.03
N GLY A 251 -26.95 18.29 -8.27
CA GLY A 251 -27.09 17.67 -9.59
C GLY A 251 -26.16 18.27 -10.67
N ILE A 252 -24.99 18.77 -10.28
CA ILE A 252 -24.00 19.33 -11.22
C ILE A 252 -23.08 18.21 -11.71
N GLY A 253 -22.96 18.08 -13.03
CA GLY A 253 -22.23 17.01 -13.70
C GLY A 253 -23.18 16.01 -14.36
N THR A 254 -22.62 15.02 -15.05
CA THR A 254 -23.35 13.91 -15.64
C THR A 254 -23.58 12.84 -14.58
N ARG A 255 -24.82 12.37 -14.43
CA ARG A 255 -25.11 11.22 -13.57
C ARG A 255 -24.52 9.96 -14.21
N TYR A 256 -23.79 9.17 -13.44
CA TYR A 256 -23.21 7.92 -13.93
C TYR A 256 -24.28 6.83 -14.02
N GLU A 257 -24.50 6.30 -15.22
CA GLU A 257 -25.49 5.24 -15.50
C GLU A 257 -24.84 3.98 -16.12
N GLY A 258 -23.55 4.04 -16.44
CA GLY A 258 -22.82 2.94 -17.06
C GLY A 258 -21.42 3.36 -17.50
N PRO A 259 -20.64 2.42 -18.06
CA PRO A 259 -19.25 2.67 -18.46
C PRO A 259 -19.12 3.85 -19.43
N ILE A 260 -18.05 4.63 -19.24
CA ILE A 260 -17.72 5.82 -20.04
C ILE A 260 -16.65 5.41 -21.06
N VAL A 261 -16.90 5.69 -22.34
CA VAL A 261 -15.89 5.51 -23.39
C VAL A 261 -14.97 6.74 -23.39
N LEU A 262 -13.67 6.50 -23.23
CA LEU A 262 -12.62 7.51 -23.39
C LEU A 262 -12.03 7.37 -24.78
N ASP A 263 -12.24 8.37 -25.64
CA ASP A 263 -11.72 8.42 -27.01
C ASP A 263 -10.80 9.63 -27.26
N ALA A 264 -10.53 10.41 -26.23
CA ALA A 264 -9.61 11.54 -26.20
C ALA A 264 -9.02 11.71 -24.80
N SER A 265 -7.86 12.37 -24.69
CA SER A 265 -7.28 12.73 -23.40
C SER A 265 -8.30 13.54 -22.59
N SER A 266 -8.53 13.12 -21.35
CA SER A 266 -9.63 13.63 -20.52
C SER A 266 -9.24 13.67 -19.04
N THR A 267 -9.66 14.71 -18.33
CA THR A 267 -9.64 14.74 -16.86
C THR A 267 -11.03 14.40 -16.36
N VAL A 268 -11.17 13.28 -15.66
CA VAL A 268 -12.44 12.84 -15.08
C VAL A 268 -12.46 13.19 -13.61
N LYS A 269 -13.48 13.96 -13.20
CA LYS A 269 -13.74 14.28 -11.79
C LYS A 269 -15.06 13.65 -11.39
N ALA A 270 -15.11 12.99 -10.24
CA ALA A 270 -16.30 12.29 -9.79
C ALA A 270 -16.61 12.53 -8.31
N VAL A 271 -17.88 12.44 -7.96
CA VAL A 271 -18.37 12.56 -6.59
C VAL A 271 -19.54 11.60 -6.34
N ALA A 272 -19.60 11.02 -5.14
CA ALA A 272 -20.72 10.22 -4.68
C ALA A 272 -21.66 11.06 -3.82
N TYR A 273 -22.96 10.82 -3.94
CA TYR A 273 -24.01 11.49 -3.19
C TYR A 273 -25.09 10.49 -2.78
N HIS A 274 -25.45 10.52 -1.50
CA HIS A 274 -26.50 9.71 -0.90
C HIS A 274 -27.30 10.62 0.04
N GLU A 275 -28.61 10.63 -0.14
CA GLU A 275 -29.52 11.44 0.65
C GLU A 275 -29.41 11.06 2.14
N GLY A 276 -29.16 12.02 3.02
CA GLY A 276 -28.93 11.77 4.45
C GLY A 276 -27.47 11.54 4.87
N LYS A 277 -26.56 11.18 3.95
CA LYS A 277 -25.10 11.10 4.21
C LYS A 277 -24.32 12.28 3.64
N GLY A 278 -24.92 13.04 2.73
CA GLY A 278 -24.32 14.23 2.14
C GLY A 278 -23.56 13.92 0.86
N GLN A 279 -22.39 14.52 0.66
CA GLN A 279 -21.59 14.37 -0.55
C GLN A 279 -20.16 13.96 -0.18
N SER A 280 -19.53 13.12 -1.00
CA SER A 280 -18.11 12.81 -0.84
C SER A 280 -17.22 13.99 -1.23
N ARG A 281 -15.92 13.85 -0.95
CA ARG A 281 -14.91 14.66 -1.63
C ARG A 281 -14.90 14.31 -3.12
N VAL A 282 -14.48 15.28 -3.94
CA VAL A 282 -14.25 15.04 -5.36
C VAL A 282 -12.97 14.22 -5.52
N VAL A 283 -13.04 13.17 -6.32
CA VAL A 283 -11.87 12.45 -6.83
C VAL A 283 -11.62 12.84 -8.27
N GLU A 284 -10.35 12.80 -8.67
CA GLU A 284 -9.89 13.28 -9.98
C GLU A 284 -8.85 12.32 -10.52
N ALA A 285 -8.95 12.01 -11.82
CA ALA A 285 -7.96 11.24 -12.55
C ALA A 285 -7.83 11.77 -13.98
N THR A 286 -6.61 11.78 -14.50
CA THR A 286 -6.32 12.16 -15.89
C THR A 286 -6.02 10.91 -16.70
N PHE A 287 -6.62 10.83 -17.88
CA PHE A 287 -6.44 9.75 -18.84
C PHE A 287 -5.89 10.33 -20.13
N LEU A 288 -4.76 9.81 -20.62
CA LEU A 288 -4.05 10.35 -21.78
C LEU A 288 -4.20 9.43 -22.99
N LYS A 289 -4.69 9.97 -24.09
CA LYS A 289 -4.75 9.25 -25.36
C LYS A 289 -3.39 9.34 -26.06
N ILE A 290 -2.81 8.17 -26.32
CA ILE A 290 -1.58 8.04 -27.11
C ILE A 290 -1.95 8.24 -28.59
N PRO A 291 -1.19 9.06 -29.35
CA PRO A 291 -1.40 9.26 -30.78
C PRO A 291 -1.46 7.94 -31.56
N GLU A 292 -2.34 7.90 -32.56
CA GLU A 292 -2.55 6.71 -33.37
C GLU A 292 -1.28 6.33 -34.14
N GLY A 293 -0.97 5.04 -34.19
CA GLY A 293 0.22 4.52 -34.89
C GLY A 293 1.52 4.62 -34.10
N ARG A 294 1.54 5.26 -32.92
CA ARG A 294 2.74 5.33 -32.07
C ARG A 294 3.10 3.95 -31.52
N LYS A 295 4.37 3.55 -31.64
CA LYS A 295 4.88 2.28 -31.11
C LYS A 295 6.27 2.46 -30.50
N LEU A 296 6.50 1.82 -29.35
CA LEU A 296 7.80 1.71 -28.72
C LEU A 296 8.38 0.32 -28.97
N THR A 297 9.66 0.26 -29.32
CA THR A 297 10.45 -0.97 -29.36
C THR A 297 11.65 -0.78 -28.43
N LEU A 298 11.77 -1.63 -27.43
CA LEU A 298 12.90 -1.64 -26.51
C LEU A 298 13.88 -2.75 -26.92
N GLU A 299 15.15 -2.39 -27.10
CA GLU A 299 16.22 -3.35 -27.40
C GLU A 299 16.92 -3.83 -26.13
N THR A 300 16.69 -3.15 -25.00
CA THR A 300 17.17 -3.55 -23.67
C THR A 300 15.99 -3.78 -22.72
N GLU A 301 16.13 -4.78 -21.86
CA GLU A 301 15.11 -5.10 -20.86
C GLU A 301 15.18 -4.11 -19.67
N TYR A 302 14.03 -3.54 -19.32
CA TYR A 302 13.86 -2.81 -18.06
C TYR A 302 13.70 -3.80 -16.90
N ALA A 303 14.01 -3.37 -15.67
CA ALA A 303 13.80 -4.18 -14.49
C ALA A 303 12.32 -4.24 -14.13
N ASN A 304 11.77 -5.45 -13.94
CA ASN A 304 10.38 -5.67 -13.54
C ASN A 304 9.98 -4.90 -12.26
N GLN A 305 10.94 -4.64 -11.36
CA GLN A 305 10.74 -3.85 -10.15
C GLN A 305 10.34 -2.38 -10.43
N TYR A 306 10.76 -1.84 -11.57
CA TYR A 306 10.54 -0.46 -12.02
C TYR A 306 10.11 -0.46 -13.49
N ALA A 307 8.99 -1.13 -13.77
CA ALA A 307 8.48 -1.30 -15.13
C ALA A 307 7.72 -0.08 -15.66
N ALA A 308 7.24 0.79 -14.76
CA ALA A 308 6.22 1.81 -15.06
C ALA A 308 5.02 1.20 -15.82
N SER A 309 4.55 1.83 -16.90
CA SER A 309 3.52 1.27 -17.78
C SER A 309 4.02 0.15 -18.71
N GLY A 310 5.19 -0.42 -18.45
CA GLY A 310 5.82 -1.47 -19.25
C GLY A 310 6.23 -0.99 -20.64
N ASP A 311 5.83 -1.73 -21.68
CA ASP A 311 6.19 -1.46 -23.08
C ASP A 311 5.66 -0.12 -23.64
N ALA A 312 4.86 0.63 -22.88
CA ALA A 312 4.38 1.95 -23.26
C ALA A 312 5.03 3.11 -22.47
N ALA A 313 5.81 2.85 -21.41
CA ALA A 313 6.19 3.86 -20.41
C ALA A 313 6.93 5.10 -20.95
N LEU A 314 7.62 4.99 -22.08
CA LEU A 314 8.35 6.10 -22.67
C LEU A 314 7.55 6.87 -23.74
N ILE A 315 6.31 6.47 -24.00
CA ILE A 315 5.45 7.06 -25.03
C ILE A 315 4.00 7.25 -24.57
N ASP A 316 3.74 7.05 -23.28
CA ASP A 316 2.40 7.04 -22.67
C ASP A 316 1.97 8.42 -22.13
N PHE A 317 2.84 9.43 -22.26
CA PHE A 317 2.67 10.81 -21.83
C PHE A 317 2.59 10.99 -20.31
N LEU A 318 2.79 9.93 -19.53
CA LEU A 318 2.90 10.02 -18.08
C LEU A 318 4.28 10.56 -17.71
N ARG A 319 4.30 11.50 -16.77
CA ARG A 319 5.53 12.12 -16.29
C ARG A 319 5.71 11.83 -14.81
N GLY A 320 6.85 11.26 -14.45
CA GLY A 320 7.18 11.00 -13.06
C GLY A 320 7.38 12.25 -12.20
N GLY A 321 7.17 12.10 -10.89
CA GLY A 321 7.53 13.12 -9.92
C GLY A 321 9.03 13.11 -9.60
N SER A 322 9.42 13.89 -8.60
CA SER A 322 10.75 13.77 -7.98
C SER A 322 10.89 12.51 -7.12
N ASP A 323 9.79 11.85 -6.77
CA ASP A 323 9.83 10.56 -6.09
C ASP A 323 9.75 9.46 -7.13
N PHE A 324 10.81 8.68 -7.30
CA PHE A 324 10.80 7.60 -8.28
C PHE A 324 9.87 6.44 -7.91
N ARG A 325 9.43 6.37 -6.64
CA ARG A 325 8.60 5.29 -6.10
C ARG A 325 7.13 5.43 -6.46
N THR A 326 6.71 6.54 -7.07
CA THR A 326 5.33 6.76 -7.52
C THR A 326 4.95 5.88 -8.72
N GLY A 327 5.94 5.31 -9.41
CA GLY A 327 5.74 4.23 -10.38
C GLY A 327 5.71 4.66 -11.83
N GLU A 328 6.00 5.91 -12.16
CA GLU A 328 6.02 6.41 -13.55
C GLU A 328 7.41 6.34 -14.20
N TRP A 329 8.44 5.92 -13.47
CA TRP A 329 9.81 5.82 -13.98
C TRP A 329 10.17 4.40 -14.38
N GLN A 330 10.69 4.22 -15.59
CA GLN A 330 11.18 2.93 -16.08
C GLN A 330 12.68 2.78 -15.78
N GLY A 331 13.05 1.72 -15.07
CA GLY A 331 14.39 1.52 -14.52
C GLY A 331 15.23 0.48 -15.28
N TYR A 332 16.50 0.81 -15.55
CA TYR A 332 17.48 -0.03 -16.24
C TYR A 332 18.71 -0.26 -15.35
N HIS A 333 18.98 -1.51 -14.97
CA HIS A 333 20.01 -1.85 -13.97
C HIS A 333 21.32 -2.34 -14.58
N GLY A 334 22.32 -1.47 -14.63
CA GLY A 334 23.64 -1.78 -15.19
C GLY A 334 23.62 -2.09 -16.69
N VAL A 335 22.55 -1.70 -17.40
CA VAL A 335 22.39 -1.80 -18.85
C VAL A 335 21.98 -0.44 -19.40
N ASP A 336 22.30 -0.21 -20.68
CA ASP A 336 21.89 0.99 -21.41
C ASP A 336 20.37 0.96 -21.65
N LEU A 337 19.79 2.14 -21.84
CA LEU A 337 18.45 2.28 -22.41
C LEU A 337 18.59 2.46 -23.92
N ILE A 338 18.08 1.48 -24.69
CA ILE A 338 18.05 1.53 -26.15
C ILE A 338 16.60 1.38 -26.60
N ALA A 339 16.06 2.42 -27.22
CA ALA A 339 14.66 2.52 -27.58
C ALA A 339 14.47 3.10 -28.98
N THR A 340 13.52 2.54 -29.73
CA THR A 340 13.06 3.08 -31.00
C THR A 340 11.56 3.40 -30.92
N VAL A 341 11.22 4.66 -31.14
CA VAL A 341 9.83 5.14 -31.26
C VAL A 341 9.46 5.24 -32.74
N ASP A 342 8.42 4.54 -33.16
CA ASP A 342 7.71 4.78 -34.42
C ASP A 342 6.57 5.76 -34.15
N LEU A 343 6.54 6.89 -34.83
CA LEU A 343 5.47 7.90 -34.76
C LEU A 343 4.26 7.53 -35.62
N GLY A 344 4.33 6.43 -36.38
CA GLY A 344 3.29 5.93 -37.28
C GLY A 344 3.32 6.57 -38.67
N GLN A 345 3.75 7.83 -38.77
CA GLN A 345 3.88 8.57 -40.02
C GLN A 345 5.11 9.48 -40.01
N ILE A 346 5.54 9.93 -41.19
CA ILE A 346 6.57 10.96 -41.30
C ILE A 346 5.92 12.30 -40.96
N GLU A 347 6.43 12.96 -39.93
CA GLU A 347 5.93 14.27 -39.51
C GLU A 347 7.09 15.23 -39.19
N PRO A 348 6.89 16.55 -39.33
CA PRO A 348 7.88 17.53 -38.93
C PRO A 348 8.04 17.53 -37.41
N ILE A 349 9.29 17.50 -36.93
CA ILE A 349 9.61 17.47 -35.51
C ILE A 349 10.55 18.63 -35.20
N LYS A 350 10.14 19.53 -34.32
CA LYS A 350 10.93 20.68 -33.89
C LYS A 350 11.90 20.32 -32.78
N LYS A 351 11.49 19.39 -31.91
CA LYS A 351 12.27 19.01 -30.74
C LYS A 351 11.99 17.57 -30.36
N VAL A 352 13.06 16.85 -30.04
CA VAL A 352 12.96 15.54 -29.39
C VAL A 352 13.71 15.61 -28.08
N GLY A 353 13.14 15.02 -27.03
CA GLY A 353 13.84 14.82 -25.79
C GLY A 353 13.34 13.62 -25.00
N ILE A 354 14.17 13.18 -24.07
CA ILE A 354 13.84 12.13 -23.10
C ILE A 354 14.29 12.62 -21.73
N ARG A 355 13.48 12.33 -20.70
CA ARG A 355 13.73 12.81 -19.35
C ARG A 355 14.20 11.69 -18.44
N PHE A 356 15.11 12.08 -17.54
CA PHE A 356 15.76 11.19 -16.59
C PHE A 356 15.71 11.76 -15.18
N LEU A 357 15.75 10.85 -14.21
CA LEU A 357 15.88 11.14 -12.79
C LEU A 357 17.25 10.67 -12.30
N GLN A 358 17.90 11.48 -11.48
CA GLN A 358 19.05 11.09 -10.66
C GLN A 358 18.67 11.22 -9.19
N ASP A 359 18.98 10.19 -8.42
CA ASP A 359 18.96 10.16 -6.96
C ASP A 359 20.16 9.31 -6.54
N GLU A 360 21.24 9.99 -6.16
CA GLU A 360 22.53 9.36 -5.88
C GLU A 360 22.38 8.37 -4.73
N ASN A 361 21.58 8.72 -3.72
CA ASN A 361 21.35 7.87 -2.56
C ASN A 361 20.70 6.53 -2.91
N SER A 362 19.93 6.49 -3.98
CA SER A 362 19.23 5.31 -4.50
C SER A 362 19.97 4.64 -5.65
N TRP A 363 21.21 5.08 -5.93
CA TRP A 363 22.10 4.53 -6.95
C TRP A 363 21.58 4.76 -8.37
N ILE A 364 20.71 5.77 -8.53
CA ILE A 364 20.11 6.20 -9.79
C ILE A 364 20.92 7.38 -10.30
N PHE A 365 21.50 7.25 -11.49
CA PHE A 365 22.36 8.27 -12.07
C PHE A 365 21.89 8.67 -13.46
N MET A 366 22.19 9.91 -13.84
CA MET A 366 22.02 10.34 -15.23
C MET A 366 22.83 9.44 -16.18
N PRO A 367 22.35 9.20 -17.40
CA PRO A 367 23.17 8.59 -18.44
C PRO A 367 24.42 9.44 -18.70
N GLU A 368 25.53 8.82 -19.14
CA GLU A 368 26.76 9.56 -19.47
C GLU A 368 26.54 10.50 -20.67
N GLU A 369 25.74 10.03 -21.62
CA GLU A 369 25.27 10.77 -22.79
C GLU A 369 23.99 10.11 -23.32
N VAL A 370 23.24 10.90 -24.09
CA VAL A 370 22.07 10.42 -24.82
C VAL A 370 22.26 10.74 -26.29
N GLN A 371 22.11 9.73 -27.13
CA GLN A 371 22.25 9.81 -28.57
C GLN A 371 20.87 9.72 -29.22
N PHE A 372 20.63 10.59 -30.20
CA PHE A 372 19.38 10.64 -30.95
C PHE A 372 19.65 10.49 -32.45
N SER A 373 19.02 9.51 -33.07
CA SER A 373 19.08 9.31 -34.52
C SER A 373 17.67 9.23 -35.10
N PHE A 374 17.51 9.70 -36.34
CA PHE A 374 16.21 9.86 -36.98
C PHE A 374 16.14 9.09 -38.30
N SER A 375 14.98 8.50 -38.59
CA SER A 375 14.75 7.79 -39.86
C SER A 375 13.33 8.01 -40.38
N SER A 376 13.15 7.92 -41.69
CA SER A 376 11.84 7.86 -42.34
C SER A 376 11.38 6.42 -42.63
N ASP A 377 12.29 5.44 -42.61
CA ASP A 377 12.05 4.08 -43.11
C ASP A 377 12.44 2.94 -42.15
N SER A 378 12.91 3.26 -40.93
CA SER A 378 13.39 2.34 -39.87
C SER A 378 14.70 1.61 -40.14
N THR A 379 15.30 1.80 -41.31
CA THR A 379 16.53 1.09 -41.71
C THR A 379 17.73 2.01 -41.84
N GLN A 380 17.53 3.22 -42.36
CA GLN A 380 18.57 4.23 -42.51
C GLN A 380 18.35 5.33 -41.49
N PHE A 381 19.17 5.32 -40.44
CA PHE A 381 19.19 6.35 -39.42
C PHE A 381 20.23 7.41 -39.72
N SER A 382 19.93 8.66 -39.38
CA SER A 382 20.90 9.75 -39.42
C SER A 382 22.07 9.49 -38.46
N GLU A 383 23.20 10.16 -38.71
CA GLU A 383 24.26 10.27 -37.72
C GLU A 383 23.69 10.75 -36.37
N PRO A 384 24.13 10.17 -35.24
CA PRO A 384 23.57 10.48 -33.93
C PRO A 384 23.90 11.91 -33.51
N GLN A 385 22.89 12.64 -33.07
CA GLN A 385 23.07 13.86 -32.31
C GLN A 385 23.30 13.48 -30.85
N ILE A 386 24.46 13.87 -30.30
CA ILE A 386 24.90 13.44 -28.96
C ILE A 386 24.75 14.59 -27.96
N VAL A 387 23.98 14.36 -26.90
CA VAL A 387 23.86 15.26 -25.75
C VAL A 387 24.61 14.66 -24.57
N ARG A 388 25.75 15.27 -24.22
CA ARG A 388 26.55 14.81 -23.08
C ARG A 388 25.97 15.27 -21.75
N ASN A 389 26.07 14.42 -20.74
CA ASN A 389 25.66 14.79 -19.40
C ASN A 389 26.59 15.82 -18.76
N THR A 390 25.99 16.69 -17.97
CA THR A 390 26.63 17.79 -17.23
C THR A 390 26.35 17.72 -15.74
N ILE A 391 25.45 16.82 -15.30
CA ILE A 391 25.11 16.62 -13.90
C ILE A 391 26.13 15.68 -13.29
N LEU A 392 26.73 16.10 -12.18
CA LEU A 392 27.74 15.32 -11.49
C LEU A 392 27.06 14.15 -10.74
N PRO A 393 27.68 12.95 -10.70
CA PRO A 393 27.16 11.83 -9.90
C PRO A 393 27.10 12.13 -8.39
N THR A 394 27.87 13.13 -7.93
CA THR A 394 27.90 13.59 -6.54
C THR A 394 26.85 14.66 -6.21
N THR A 395 26.04 15.09 -7.19
CA THR A 395 24.95 16.03 -6.93
C THR A 395 23.92 15.37 -6.03
N THR A 396 23.72 15.96 -4.85
CA THR A 396 22.86 15.41 -3.81
C THR A 396 21.38 15.72 -4.02
N GLY A 397 20.54 14.73 -3.73
CA GLY A 397 19.09 14.86 -3.83
C GLY A 397 18.59 14.60 -5.25
N THR A 398 17.27 14.65 -5.41
CA THR A 398 16.66 14.31 -6.69
C THR A 398 16.86 15.41 -7.73
N VAL A 399 17.42 15.04 -8.88
CA VAL A 399 17.58 15.91 -10.05
C VAL A 399 16.80 15.34 -11.21
N LEU A 400 15.97 16.17 -11.84
CA LEU A 400 15.31 15.85 -13.12
C LEU A 400 16.03 16.58 -14.25
N LYS A 401 16.30 15.88 -15.35
CA LYS A 401 16.90 16.49 -16.54
C LYS A 401 16.33 15.88 -17.81
N THR A 402 15.96 16.76 -18.74
CA THR A 402 15.65 16.37 -20.12
C THR A 402 16.90 16.51 -20.98
N PHE A 403 17.23 15.47 -21.73
CA PHE A 403 18.23 15.50 -22.80
C PHE A 403 17.48 15.71 -24.10
N GLU A 404 17.88 16.70 -24.89
CA GLU A 404 17.09 17.18 -26.01
C GLU A 404 17.92 17.63 -27.20
N VAL A 405 17.35 17.48 -28.40
CA VAL A 405 17.94 17.85 -29.69
C VAL A 405 16.90 18.48 -30.62
N THR A 406 17.38 19.17 -31.65
CA THR A 406 16.56 19.64 -32.77
C THR A 406 16.77 18.72 -33.98
N PRO A 407 15.75 17.95 -34.40
CA PRO A 407 15.86 17.05 -35.54
C PRO A 407 16.05 17.79 -36.88
N PRO A 408 16.53 17.11 -37.94
CA PRO A 408 16.87 17.75 -39.21
C PRO A 408 15.69 18.15 -40.12
N ASP A 409 14.43 17.84 -39.78
CA ASP A 409 13.19 18.52 -40.20
C ASP A 409 11.98 17.61 -39.94
N ALA A 410 11.92 16.45 -40.62
CA ALA A 410 10.83 15.48 -40.48
C ALA A 410 11.37 14.05 -40.34
N ALA A 411 10.74 13.26 -39.49
CA ALA A 411 11.09 11.87 -39.28
C ALA A 411 9.83 11.06 -38.93
N ARG A 412 9.95 9.73 -39.04
CA ARG A 412 8.95 8.78 -38.54
C ARG A 412 9.47 8.01 -37.35
N TYR A 413 10.76 7.66 -37.37
CA TYR A 413 11.40 6.87 -36.33
C TYR A 413 12.42 7.71 -35.59
N ILE A 414 12.41 7.58 -34.26
CA ILE A 414 13.37 8.18 -33.35
C ILE A 414 14.06 7.03 -32.62
N HIS A 415 15.36 6.87 -32.85
CA HIS A 415 16.19 5.94 -32.11
C HIS A 415 16.96 6.68 -31.03
N ILE A 416 16.91 6.16 -29.80
CA ILE A 416 17.52 6.75 -28.61
C ILE A 416 18.42 5.71 -27.96
N HIS A 417 19.66 6.10 -27.71
CA HIS A 417 20.62 5.33 -26.91
C HIS A 417 21.10 6.19 -25.74
N ALA A 418 20.67 5.84 -24.54
CA ALA A 418 21.12 6.47 -23.30
C ALA A 418 22.11 5.54 -22.58
N LYS A 419 23.37 6.00 -22.51
CA LYS A 419 24.48 5.19 -22.05
C LYS A 419 24.55 5.13 -20.53
N ASN A 420 24.42 3.94 -19.98
CA ASN A 420 24.61 3.67 -18.55
C ASN A 420 26.10 3.71 -18.21
N ARG A 421 26.40 4.29 -17.05
CA ARG A 421 27.74 4.29 -16.48
C ARG A 421 28.18 2.92 -15.94
N GLY A 422 27.29 1.93 -15.95
CA GLY A 422 27.55 0.54 -15.55
C GLY A 422 27.52 0.35 -14.03
N THR A 423 28.43 1.02 -13.31
CA THR A 423 28.58 0.89 -11.86
C THR A 423 28.55 2.22 -11.13
N CYS A 424 28.16 2.23 -9.86
CA CYS A 424 28.27 3.36 -8.94
C CYS A 424 29.69 3.94 -8.91
N PRO A 425 29.85 5.28 -8.76
CA PRO A 425 31.13 5.94 -8.88
C PRO A 425 32.04 5.62 -7.69
N GLU A 426 33.34 5.81 -7.88
CA GLU A 426 34.31 5.83 -6.78
C GLU A 426 33.92 6.87 -5.72
N GLY A 427 34.04 6.51 -4.44
CA GLY A 427 33.67 7.35 -3.31
C GLY A 427 32.16 7.40 -3.00
N HIS A 428 31.33 6.71 -3.77
CA HIS A 428 29.91 6.54 -3.47
C HIS A 428 29.68 5.37 -2.49
N LYS A 429 28.67 5.44 -1.62
CA LYS A 429 28.35 4.37 -0.66
C LYS A 429 28.05 3.00 -1.30
N GLY A 430 27.67 3.00 -2.59
CA GLY A 430 27.42 1.81 -3.39
C GLY A 430 28.52 1.49 -4.41
N GLU A 431 29.73 2.06 -4.27
CA GLU A 431 30.86 1.90 -5.18
C GLU A 431 31.02 0.46 -5.71
N GLY A 432 31.21 0.32 -7.03
CA GLY A 432 31.33 -0.98 -7.70
C GLY A 432 30.02 -1.74 -7.90
N GLY A 433 28.95 -1.41 -7.18
CA GLY A 433 27.59 -1.92 -7.44
C GLY A 433 27.02 -1.40 -8.75
N LYS A 434 26.07 -2.12 -9.36
CA LYS A 434 25.42 -1.70 -10.62
C LYS A 434 24.62 -0.41 -10.43
N ALA A 435 24.78 0.51 -11.37
CA ALA A 435 24.05 1.78 -11.41
C ALA A 435 22.71 1.66 -12.14
N TRP A 436 21.72 2.41 -11.69
CA TRP A 436 20.43 2.55 -12.36
C TRP A 436 20.42 3.74 -13.31
N ILE A 437 19.75 3.59 -14.45
CA ILE A 437 19.16 4.70 -15.21
C ILE A 437 17.65 4.64 -15.00
N PHE A 438 17.03 5.78 -14.68
CA PHE A 438 15.58 5.93 -14.64
C PHE A 438 15.18 6.93 -15.70
N ALA A 439 14.35 6.49 -16.63
CA ALA A 439 13.85 7.30 -17.73
C ALA A 439 12.32 7.34 -17.70
N ASP A 440 11.78 8.46 -18.17
CA ASP A 440 10.38 8.59 -18.52
C ASP A 440 10.24 9.29 -19.88
N GLU A 441 9.02 9.70 -20.21
CA GLU A 441 8.54 10.19 -21.52
C GLU A 441 9.59 10.68 -22.53
N ILE A 442 9.52 10.08 -23.73
CA ILE A 442 10.14 10.58 -24.96
C ILE A 442 9.16 11.54 -25.62
N GLU A 443 9.48 12.82 -25.62
CA GLU A 443 8.68 13.85 -26.25
C GLU A 443 9.16 14.11 -27.67
N ALA A 444 8.21 14.18 -28.63
CA ALA A 444 8.45 14.66 -29.99
C ALA A 444 7.39 15.73 -30.30
N ASN A 445 7.83 16.99 -30.44
CA ASN A 445 6.96 18.18 -30.62
C ASN A 445 7.39 19.04 -31.80
#